data_AF-A0A356E454-F1
#
_entry.id   AF-A0A356E454-F1
#
_cell.length_a   1.000
_cell.length_b   1.000
_cell.length_c   1.000
_cell.angle_alpha   90.00
_cell.angle_beta   90.00
_cell.angle_gamma   90.00
#
_symmetry.space_group_name_H-M   'P 1'
#
loop_
_entity.id
_entity.type
_entity.pdbx_description
1 polymer ?
#
loop_
_entity_poly.entity_id
_entity_poly.type
_entity_poly.pdbx_seq_one_letter_code
_entity_poly.pdbx_strand_id
1 'polypeptide(L)'
;PNADFWEEHCRQICLRLDIPLIIEKVQVNNQNGVEAAAREARYQAIGRYLQPHEILVTAHHLQDQTETFLLALKRGTGIQGLGAMQPQSVVYNLPILRPLLNFTRLQLEDYVHSEQLTWIEDESNHDNRYERNFLRNEILPPLRRRWADFDRAVQRSAQHCFDQQQLINELF
;
A
#
# COMPACT_ATOMS: atom_id res chain seq x y z
N PRO A 1 -14.95 -11.15 13.52
CA PRO A 1 -15.67 -12.28 12.89
C PRO A 1 -15.03 -12.71 11.55
N ASN A 2 -14.76 -11.77 10.64
CA ASN A 2 -14.29 -12.10 9.29
C ASN A 2 -12.80 -12.48 9.21
N ALA A 3 -12.01 -12.14 10.24
CA ALA A 3 -10.57 -12.42 10.27
C ALA A 3 -10.24 -13.92 10.14
N ASP A 4 -11.01 -14.80 10.78
CA ASP A 4 -10.78 -16.25 10.69
C ASP A 4 -11.16 -16.80 9.29
N PHE A 5 -12.19 -16.22 8.63
CA PHE A 5 -12.51 -16.54 7.24
C PHE A 5 -11.42 -16.06 6.28
N TRP A 6 -10.84 -14.87 6.52
CA TRP A 6 -9.73 -14.35 5.73
C TRP A 6 -8.47 -15.19 5.87
N GLU A 7 -8.20 -15.64 7.10
CA GLU A 7 -7.13 -16.57 7.41
C GLU A 7 -7.28 -17.86 6.59
N GLU A 8 -8.47 -18.45 6.59
CA GLU A 8 -8.73 -19.71 5.87
C GLU A 8 -8.60 -19.55 4.36
N HIS A 9 -9.11 -18.45 3.79
CA HIS A 9 -8.93 -18.17 2.36
C HIS A 9 -7.45 -18.08 1.96
N CYS A 10 -6.63 -17.36 2.75
CA CYS A 10 -5.18 -17.30 2.53
C CYS A 10 -4.53 -18.67 2.63
N ARG A 11 -4.91 -19.51 3.61
CA ARG A 11 -4.43 -20.89 3.74
C ARG A 11 -4.72 -21.71 2.49
N GLN A 12 -5.94 -21.64 1.98
CA GLN A 12 -6.35 -22.39 0.78
C GLN A 12 -5.60 -21.95 -0.49
N ILE A 13 -5.33 -20.64 -0.65
CA ILE A 13 -4.53 -20.14 -1.78
C ILE A 13 -3.09 -20.62 -1.66
N CYS A 14 -2.45 -20.41 -0.51
CA CYS A 14 -1.06 -20.80 -0.30
C CYS A 14 -0.84 -22.31 -0.46
N LEU A 15 -1.77 -23.13 0.03
CA LEU A 15 -1.72 -24.59 -0.15
C LEU A 15 -1.82 -24.98 -1.63
N ARG A 16 -2.68 -24.32 -2.41
CA ARG A 16 -2.85 -24.58 -3.85
C ARG A 16 -1.62 -24.19 -4.68
N LEU A 17 -0.94 -23.11 -4.27
CA LEU A 17 0.23 -22.57 -4.96
C LEU A 17 1.55 -23.15 -4.46
N ASP A 18 1.52 -24.05 -3.48
CA ASP A 18 2.71 -24.60 -2.79
C ASP A 18 3.62 -23.49 -2.21
N ILE A 19 3.00 -22.50 -1.58
CA ILE A 19 3.69 -21.36 -0.95
C ILE A 19 3.58 -21.48 0.58
N PRO A 20 4.71 -21.45 1.33
CA PRO A 20 4.68 -21.40 2.79
C PRO A 20 3.90 -20.18 3.30
N LEU A 21 3.01 -20.39 4.28
CA LEU A 21 2.20 -19.34 4.88
C LEU A 21 2.49 -19.21 6.38
N ILE A 22 2.83 -18.00 6.80
CA ILE A 22 2.98 -17.62 8.21
C ILE A 22 1.78 -16.76 8.60
N ILE A 23 1.16 -17.09 9.74
CA ILE A 23 0.01 -16.34 10.26
C ILE A 23 0.33 -15.87 11.68
N GLU A 24 0.36 -14.55 11.84
CA GLU A 24 0.61 -13.89 13.12
C GLU A 24 -0.59 -13.03 13.50
N LYS A 25 -1.20 -13.30 14.66
CA LYS A 25 -2.26 -12.44 15.22
C LYS A 25 -1.60 -11.31 16.02
N VAL A 26 -1.70 -10.08 15.53
CA VAL A 26 -1.14 -8.90 16.20
C VAL A 26 -2.19 -8.21 17.06
N GLN A 27 -1.77 -7.70 18.22
CA GLN A 27 -2.61 -6.84 19.04
C GLN A 27 -2.33 -5.38 18.68
N VAL A 28 -3.38 -4.65 18.30
CA VAL A 28 -3.27 -3.23 17.94
C VAL A 28 -3.83 -2.40 19.10
N ASN A 29 -2.97 -1.56 19.70
CA ASN A 29 -3.42 -0.60 20.70
C ASN A 29 -3.86 0.70 20.00
N ASN A 30 -5.15 1.05 20.14
CA ASN A 30 -5.79 2.09 19.35
C ASN A 30 -5.63 3.52 19.90
N GLN A 31 -4.79 3.73 20.92
CA GLN A 31 -4.69 5.02 21.62
C GLN A 31 -4.24 6.19 20.73
N ASN A 32 -3.45 5.94 19.67
CA ASN A 32 -2.87 6.98 18.79
C ASN A 32 -3.35 6.90 17.32
N GLY A 33 -4.51 6.27 17.08
CA GLY A 33 -5.06 6.09 15.74
C GLY A 33 -4.82 4.67 15.20
N VAL A 34 -5.92 4.02 14.81
CA VAL A 34 -5.95 2.59 14.48
C VAL A 34 -5.09 2.26 13.25
N GLU A 35 -5.10 3.09 12.21
CA GLU A 35 -4.38 2.80 10.96
C GLU A 35 -2.86 2.83 11.14
N ALA A 36 -2.34 3.83 11.84
CA ALA A 36 -0.92 3.96 12.12
C ALA A 36 -0.42 2.84 13.03
N ALA A 37 -1.14 2.55 14.12
CA ALA A 37 -0.81 1.49 15.06
C ALA A 37 -0.88 0.10 14.39
N ALA A 38 -1.91 -0.17 13.58
CA ALA A 38 -2.03 -1.42 12.84
C ALA A 38 -0.92 -1.58 11.79
N ARG A 39 -0.55 -0.49 11.11
CA ARG A 39 0.56 -0.49 10.16
C ARG A 39 1.87 -0.82 10.85
N GLU A 40 2.18 -0.17 11.97
CA GLU A 40 3.40 -0.43 12.73
C GLU A 40 3.45 -1.88 13.24
N ALA A 41 2.38 -2.35 13.89
CA ALA A 41 2.29 -3.73 14.38
C ALA A 41 2.48 -4.77 13.26
N ARG A 42 1.94 -4.50 12.06
CA ARG A 42 2.12 -5.36 10.88
C ARG A 42 3.59 -5.45 10.46
N TYR A 43 4.28 -4.31 10.33
CA TYR A 43 5.68 -4.33 9.91
C TYR A 43 6.60 -4.94 10.97
N GLN A 44 6.33 -4.69 12.27
CA GLN A 44 7.05 -5.36 13.35
C GLN A 44 6.84 -6.87 13.33
N ALA A 45 5.62 -7.35 13.07
CA ALA A 45 5.35 -8.77 12.90
C ALA A 45 6.11 -9.37 11.72
N ILE A 46 6.05 -8.74 10.54
CA ILE A 46 6.77 -9.20 9.35
C ILE A 46 8.29 -9.24 9.61
N GLY A 47 8.83 -8.21 10.26
CA GLY A 47 10.26 -8.12 10.55
C GLY A 47 10.79 -9.22 11.48
N ARG A 48 9.93 -9.85 12.30
CA ARG A 48 10.33 -11.02 13.11
C ARG A 48 10.54 -12.29 12.30
N TYR A 49 9.91 -12.39 11.12
CA TYR A 49 9.95 -13.58 10.27
C TYR A 49 10.85 -13.43 9.05
N LEU A 50 11.08 -12.19 8.60
CA LEU A 50 11.93 -11.89 7.44
C LEU A 50 13.39 -12.28 7.68
N GLN A 51 13.96 -13.13 6.83
CA GLN A 51 15.35 -13.55 6.93
C GLN A 51 16.32 -12.51 6.32
N PRO A 52 17.63 -12.53 6.68
CA PRO A 52 18.61 -11.55 6.19
C PRO A 52 18.75 -11.44 4.66
N HIS A 53 18.37 -12.48 3.91
CA HIS A 53 18.46 -12.52 2.45
C HIS A 53 17.10 -12.39 1.75
N GLU A 54 16.04 -12.11 2.50
CA GLU A 54 14.69 -11.96 1.98
C GLU A 54 14.32 -10.48 1.81
N ILE A 55 13.42 -10.23 0.86
CA ILE A 55 12.87 -8.89 0.59
C ILE A 55 11.35 -8.97 0.75
N LEU A 56 10.77 -8.01 1.46
CA LEU A 56 9.33 -7.91 1.59
C LEU A 56 8.72 -7.39 0.28
N VAL A 57 7.90 -8.20 -0.38
CA VAL A 57 7.16 -7.77 -1.57
C VAL A 57 5.74 -7.36 -1.16
N THR A 58 5.28 -6.21 -1.64
CA THR A 58 3.92 -5.73 -1.35
C THR A 58 3.16 -5.40 -2.64
N ALA A 59 1.86 -5.61 -2.63
CA ALA A 59 0.96 -5.40 -3.77
C ALA A 59 0.46 -3.94 -3.90
N HIS A 60 1.25 -2.96 -3.46
CA HIS A 60 0.89 -1.55 -3.65
C HIS A 60 0.84 -1.22 -5.15
N HIS A 61 -0.21 -0.52 -5.55
CA HIS A 61 -0.50 -0.16 -6.94
C HIS A 61 -0.62 1.35 -7.12
N LEU A 62 -0.85 1.80 -8.36
CA LEU A 62 -0.85 3.23 -8.71
C LEU A 62 -1.82 4.07 -7.87
N GLN A 63 -3.00 3.54 -7.52
CA GLN A 63 -3.97 4.29 -6.72
C GLN A 63 -3.50 4.50 -5.27
N ASP A 64 -2.73 3.56 -4.70
CA ASP A 64 -2.15 3.70 -3.36
C ASP A 64 -1.07 4.77 -3.35
N GLN A 65 -0.36 4.93 -4.48
CA GLN A 65 0.60 6.02 -4.67
C GLN A 65 -0.10 7.37 -4.61
N THR A 66 -1.22 7.52 -5.33
CA THR A 66 -2.03 8.74 -5.29
C THR A 66 -2.53 9.05 -3.89
N GLU A 67 -3.08 8.05 -3.18
CA GLU A 67 -3.54 8.20 -1.80
C GLU A 67 -2.40 8.65 -0.88
N THR A 68 -1.23 8.00 -0.99
CA THR A 68 -0.06 8.34 -0.18
C THR A 68 0.43 9.76 -0.45
N PHE A 69 0.47 10.18 -1.72
CA PHE A 69 0.82 11.55 -2.10
C PHE A 69 -0.14 12.58 -1.50
N LEU A 70 -1.45 12.36 -1.63
CA LEU A 70 -2.45 13.31 -1.10
C LEU A 70 -2.46 13.37 0.43
N LEU A 71 -2.23 12.24 1.11
CA LEU A 71 -2.07 12.23 2.57
C LEU A 71 -0.80 12.97 3.01
N ALA A 72 0.31 12.84 2.26
CA ALA A 72 1.53 13.60 2.50
C ALA A 72 1.31 15.10 2.29
N LEU A 73 0.64 15.48 1.19
CA LEU A 73 0.26 16.86 0.89
C LEU A 73 -0.62 17.46 1.99
N LYS A 74 -1.66 16.74 2.43
CA LYS A 74 -2.53 17.16 3.53
C LYS A 74 -1.75 17.42 4.82
N ARG A 75 -0.75 16.58 5.13
CA ARG A 75 0.11 16.73 6.30
C ARG A 75 1.11 17.89 6.18
N GLY A 76 1.18 18.56 5.04
CA GLY A 76 2.13 19.66 4.80
C GLY A 76 3.58 19.19 4.73
N THR A 77 3.83 17.95 4.30
CA THR A 77 5.20 17.45 4.17
C THR A 77 5.93 18.13 3.02
N GLY A 78 7.23 18.37 3.16
CA GLY A 78 8.08 18.84 2.07
C GLY A 78 8.29 17.79 0.97
N ILE A 79 9.20 18.07 0.03
CA ILE A 79 9.45 17.23 -1.14
C ILE A 79 9.82 15.78 -0.78
N GLN A 80 10.50 15.56 0.36
CA GLN A 80 10.79 14.22 0.87
C GLN A 80 9.51 13.39 1.08
N GLY A 81 8.47 13.98 1.67
CA GLY A 81 7.19 13.29 1.91
C GLY A 81 6.35 13.18 0.63
N LEU A 82 6.40 14.21 -0.23
CA LEU A 82 5.73 14.19 -1.53
C LEU A 82 6.34 13.20 -2.53
N GLY A 83 7.57 12.73 -2.28
CA GLY A 83 8.15 11.58 -2.99
C GLY A 83 7.36 10.28 -2.86
N ALA A 84 6.39 10.21 -1.92
CA ALA A 84 5.48 9.10 -1.70
C ALA A 84 6.20 7.72 -1.65
N MET A 85 5.65 6.66 -2.26
CA MET A 85 6.32 5.35 -2.27
C MET A 85 7.25 5.22 -3.48
N GLN A 86 8.36 4.52 -3.27
CA GLN A 86 9.31 4.15 -4.31
C GLN A 86 9.17 2.66 -4.68
N PRO A 87 9.56 2.23 -5.90
CA PRO A 87 9.54 0.82 -6.27
C PRO A 87 10.37 -0.06 -5.32
N GLN A 88 11.49 0.49 -4.84
CA GLN A 88 12.34 -0.11 -3.82
C GLN A 88 12.58 0.91 -2.70
N SER A 89 12.45 0.49 -1.45
CA SER A 89 12.70 1.36 -0.29
C SER A 89 13.01 0.55 0.96
N VAL A 90 13.47 1.21 2.02
CA VAL A 90 13.53 0.63 3.37
C VAL A 90 12.43 1.25 4.24
N VAL A 91 11.61 0.44 4.90
CA VAL A 91 10.55 0.91 5.82
C VAL A 91 10.61 0.06 7.09
N TYR A 92 10.67 0.71 8.27
CA TYR A 92 10.90 0.01 9.55
C TYR A 92 12.11 -0.95 9.51
N ASN A 93 13.20 -0.53 8.87
CA ASN A 93 14.41 -1.32 8.62
C ASN A 93 14.21 -2.59 7.76
N LEU A 94 13.08 -2.71 7.07
CA LEU A 94 12.80 -3.82 6.16
C LEU A 94 12.99 -3.37 4.71
N PRO A 95 13.75 -4.12 3.88
CA PRO A 95 13.79 -3.87 2.44
C PRO A 95 12.44 -4.24 1.83
N ILE A 96 11.84 -3.30 1.09
CA ILE A 96 10.53 -3.47 0.45
C ILE A 96 10.65 -3.29 -1.05
N LEU A 97 10.03 -4.21 -1.79
CA LEU A 97 9.78 -4.12 -3.23
C LEU A 97 8.28 -3.95 -3.52
N ARG A 98 7.94 -3.09 -4.48
CA ARG A 98 6.56 -2.81 -4.93
C ARG A 98 6.43 -3.00 -6.45
N PRO A 99 6.36 -4.25 -6.94
CA PRO A 99 6.33 -4.52 -8.38
C PRO A 99 5.10 -3.94 -9.08
N LEU A 100 3.98 -3.84 -8.36
CA LEU A 100 2.69 -3.43 -8.92
C LEU A 100 2.47 -1.92 -8.92
N LEU A 101 3.44 -1.11 -8.47
CA LEU A 101 3.25 0.32 -8.20
C LEU A 101 2.84 1.13 -9.45
N ASN A 102 3.19 0.65 -10.64
CA ASN A 102 2.89 1.29 -11.92
C ASN A 102 1.58 0.81 -12.57
N PHE A 103 0.94 -0.19 -12.00
CA PHE A 103 -0.30 -0.78 -12.53
C PHE A 103 -1.52 -0.08 -11.94
N THR A 104 -2.51 0.17 -12.79
CA THR A 104 -3.80 0.70 -12.33
C THR A 104 -4.62 -0.42 -11.69
N ARG A 105 -5.58 -0.05 -10.85
CA ARG A 105 -6.54 -1.01 -10.29
C ARG A 105 -7.30 -1.75 -11.39
N LEU A 106 -7.72 -1.05 -12.44
CA LEU A 106 -8.41 -1.68 -13.58
C LEU A 106 -7.54 -2.77 -14.24
N GLN A 107 -6.24 -2.50 -14.46
CA GLN A 107 -5.33 -3.51 -15.02
C GLN A 107 -5.19 -4.74 -14.12
N LEU A 108 -5.21 -4.54 -12.79
CA LEU A 108 -5.14 -5.64 -11.83
C LEU A 108 -6.47 -6.40 -11.75
N GLU A 109 -7.61 -5.73 -11.82
CA GLU A 109 -8.94 -6.34 -11.87
C GLU A 109 -9.10 -7.17 -13.14
N ASP A 110 -8.73 -6.62 -14.30
CA ASP A 110 -8.75 -7.34 -15.58
C ASP A 110 -7.90 -8.61 -15.51
N TYR A 111 -6.70 -8.52 -14.91
CA TYR A 111 -5.81 -9.67 -14.71
C TYR A 111 -6.46 -10.73 -13.81
N VAL A 112 -6.97 -10.33 -12.65
CA VAL A 112 -7.66 -11.21 -11.70
C VAL A 112 -8.85 -11.92 -12.34
N HIS A 113 -9.65 -11.21 -13.15
CA HIS A 113 -10.76 -11.79 -13.89
C HIS A 113 -10.30 -12.77 -14.98
N SER A 114 -9.26 -12.41 -15.74
CA SER A 114 -8.72 -13.27 -16.81
C SER A 114 -8.15 -14.59 -16.28
N GLU A 115 -7.52 -14.55 -15.11
CA GLU A 115 -6.93 -15.70 -14.42
C GLU A 115 -7.92 -16.42 -13.49
N GLN A 116 -9.19 -15.97 -13.45
CA GLN A 116 -10.24 -16.52 -12.59
C GLN A 116 -9.84 -16.62 -11.12
N LEU A 117 -9.07 -15.63 -10.65
CA LEU A 117 -8.59 -15.59 -9.27
C LEU A 117 -9.72 -15.15 -8.34
N THR A 118 -9.84 -15.84 -7.22
CA THR A 118 -10.75 -15.46 -6.13
C THR A 118 -10.01 -14.60 -5.12
N TRP A 119 -10.61 -13.50 -4.68
CA TRP A 119 -10.06 -12.63 -3.63
C TRP A 119 -11.12 -12.34 -2.56
N ILE A 120 -10.70 -11.71 -1.48
CA ILE A 120 -11.56 -11.22 -0.40
C ILE A 120 -11.74 -9.71 -0.52
N GLU A 121 -12.96 -9.24 -0.35
CA GLU A 121 -13.26 -7.84 -0.12
C GLU A 121 -13.28 -7.53 1.39
N ASP A 122 -12.40 -6.64 1.83
CA ASP A 122 -12.39 -6.15 3.20
C ASP A 122 -13.50 -5.10 3.37
N GLU A 123 -14.51 -5.42 4.19
CA GLU A 123 -15.64 -4.55 4.50
C GLU A 123 -15.21 -3.18 5.05
N SER A 124 -14.08 -3.12 5.75
CA SER A 124 -13.55 -1.87 6.31
C SER A 124 -13.15 -0.85 5.25
N ASN A 125 -12.97 -1.27 3.99
CA ASN A 125 -12.71 -0.35 2.87
C ASN A 125 -13.85 0.66 2.65
N HIS A 126 -15.07 0.35 3.10
CA HIS A 126 -16.23 1.23 3.02
C HIS A 126 -16.30 2.23 4.18
N ASP A 127 -15.44 2.10 5.19
CA ASP A 127 -15.46 2.94 6.37
C ASP A 127 -14.69 4.24 6.15
N ASN A 128 -15.42 5.30 5.78
CA ASN A 128 -14.87 6.64 5.54
C ASN A 128 -14.38 7.36 6.81
N ARG A 129 -14.45 6.75 8.01
CA ARG A 129 -13.80 7.31 9.21
C ARG A 129 -12.28 7.33 9.07
N TYR A 130 -11.72 6.45 8.25
CA TYR A 130 -10.29 6.41 7.94
C TYR A 130 -9.97 7.34 6.76
N GLU A 131 -8.93 8.16 6.92
CA GLU A 131 -8.59 9.20 5.94
C GLU A 131 -8.30 8.64 4.55
N ARG A 132 -7.64 7.47 4.49
CA ARG A 132 -7.34 6.79 3.22
C ARG A 132 -8.62 6.34 2.51
N ASN A 133 -9.58 5.78 3.24
CA ASN A 133 -10.87 5.36 2.68
C ASN A 133 -11.69 6.56 2.22
N PHE A 134 -11.74 7.64 3.01
CA PHE A 134 -12.38 8.89 2.61
C PHE A 134 -11.79 9.45 1.30
N LEU A 135 -10.45 9.46 1.16
CA LEU A 135 -9.81 9.84 -0.09
C LEU A 135 -10.25 8.95 -1.25
N ARG A 136 -10.22 7.63 -1.06
CA ARG A 136 -10.56 6.63 -2.08
C ARG A 136 -12.02 6.71 -2.52
N ASN A 137 -12.95 6.90 -1.58
CA ASN A 137 -14.38 6.77 -1.81
C ASN A 137 -15.04 8.11 -2.18
N GLU A 138 -14.56 9.23 -1.64
CA GLU A 138 -15.22 10.53 -1.80
C GLU A 138 -14.40 11.50 -2.68
N ILE A 139 -13.09 11.59 -2.45
CA ILE A 139 -12.26 12.64 -3.05
C ILE A 139 -11.71 12.25 -4.42
N LEU A 140 -11.12 11.07 -4.54
CA LEU A 140 -10.48 10.61 -5.78
C LEU A 140 -11.46 10.35 -6.93
N PRO A 141 -12.68 9.79 -6.71
CA PRO A 141 -13.60 9.50 -7.81
C PRO A 141 -14.01 10.72 -8.67
N PRO A 142 -14.37 11.89 -8.11
CA PRO A 142 -14.66 13.07 -8.95
C PRO A 142 -13.41 13.58 -9.69
N LEU A 143 -12.22 13.51 -9.09
CA LEU A 143 -10.97 13.93 -9.77
C LEU A 143 -10.65 13.02 -10.96
N ARG A 144 -10.74 11.70 -10.77
CA ARG A 144 -10.52 10.70 -11.84
C ARG A 144 -11.55 10.81 -12.97
N ARG A 145 -12.81 11.13 -12.65
CA ARG A 145 -13.85 11.41 -13.66
C ARG A 145 -13.54 12.66 -14.49
N ARG A 146 -12.97 13.70 -13.87
CA ARG A 146 -12.64 14.96 -14.56
C ARG A 146 -11.32 14.87 -15.33
N TRP A 147 -10.35 14.14 -14.82
CA TRP A 147 -9.01 14.04 -15.37
C TRP A 147 -8.61 12.56 -15.51
N ALA A 148 -8.69 12.04 -16.73
CA ALA A 148 -8.49 10.60 -17.02
C ALA A 148 -7.15 10.05 -16.52
N ASP A 149 -6.07 10.84 -16.62
CA ASP A 149 -4.72 10.44 -16.22
C ASP A 149 -4.28 10.99 -14.85
N PHE A 150 -5.24 11.32 -13.97
CA PHE A 150 -4.94 11.95 -12.68
C PHE A 150 -3.90 11.18 -11.86
N ASP A 151 -4.10 9.86 -11.70
CA ASP A 151 -3.18 9.03 -10.90
C ASP A 151 -1.77 8.99 -11.50
N ARG A 152 -1.64 8.91 -12.83
CA ARG A 152 -0.33 8.96 -13.52
C ARG A 152 0.31 10.34 -13.39
N ALA A 153 -0.47 11.42 -13.43
CA ALA A 153 0.03 12.76 -13.22
C ALA A 153 0.58 12.94 -11.80
N VAL A 154 -0.14 12.43 -10.78
CA VAL A 154 0.32 12.43 -9.39
C VAL A 154 1.59 11.60 -9.23
N GLN A 155 1.65 10.42 -9.84
CA GLN A 155 2.87 9.61 -9.83
C GLN A 155 4.09 10.33 -10.41
N ARG A 156 3.95 11.03 -11.54
CA ARG A 156 5.04 11.83 -12.12
C ARG A 156 5.49 12.93 -11.16
N SER A 157 4.55 13.65 -10.54
CA SER A 157 4.87 14.67 -9.54
C SER A 157 5.61 14.07 -8.34
N ALA A 158 5.18 12.90 -7.85
CA ALA A 158 5.87 12.19 -6.78
C ALA A 158 7.32 11.83 -7.18
N GLN A 159 7.51 11.34 -8.41
CA GLN A 159 8.84 11.03 -8.92
C GLN A 159 9.74 12.27 -8.99
N HIS A 160 9.22 13.40 -9.48
CA HIS A 160 9.98 14.65 -9.52
C HIS A 160 10.40 15.10 -8.12
N CYS A 161 9.51 15.01 -7.13
CA CYS A 161 9.83 15.33 -5.73
C CYS A 161 10.90 14.38 -5.16
N PHE A 162 10.83 13.10 -5.49
CA PHE A 162 11.83 12.11 -5.06
C PHE A 162 13.20 12.40 -5.69
N ASP A 163 13.26 12.61 -7.00
CA ASP A 163 14.50 12.88 -7.74
C ASP A 163 15.19 14.15 -7.21
N GLN A 164 14.40 15.19 -6.92
CA GLN A 164 14.89 16.40 -6.27
C GLN A 164 15.44 16.13 -4.87
N GLN A 165 14.77 15.31 -4.07
CA GLN A 165 15.26 14.95 -2.74
C GLN A 165 16.57 14.14 -2.80
N GLN A 166 16.72 13.24 -3.78
CA GLN A 166 17.97 12.51 -3.98
C GLN A 166 19.11 13.46 -4.32
N LEU A 167 18.88 14.40 -5.24
CA LEU A 167 19.88 15.41 -5.58
C LEU A 167 20.30 16.25 -4.37
N ILE A 168 19.35 16.63 -3.50
CA ILE A 168 19.68 17.35 -2.26
C ILE A 168 20.56 16.49 -1.34
N ASN A 169 20.24 15.21 -1.19
CA ASN A 169 21.03 14.29 -0.35
C ASN A 169 22.43 14.00 -0.91
N GLU A 170 22.65 14.18 -2.21
CA GLU A 170 23.98 14.05 -2.83
C GLU A 170 24.84 15.31 -2.65
N LEU A 171 24.20 16.48 -2.53
CA LEU A 171 24.87 17.77 -2.41
C LEU A 171 25.24 18.15 -0.98
N PHE A 172 24.58 17.55 0.02
CA PHE A 172 24.75 17.82 1.46
C PHE A 172 24.99 16.53 2.23
#